data_AF-A0A2E3V141-F1
#
_entry.id   AF-A0A2E3V141-F1
#
_cell.length_a   1.000
_cell.length_b   1.000
_cell.length_c   1.000
_cell.angle_alpha   90.00
_cell.angle_beta   90.00
_cell.angle_gamma   90.00
#
_symmetry.space_group_name_H-M   'P 1'
#
loop_
_entity.id
_entity.type
_entity.pdbx_description
1 polymer ?
#
loop_
_entity_poly.entity_id
_entity_poly.type
_entity_poly.pdbx_seq_one_letter_code
_entity_poly.pdbx_strand_id
1 'polypeptide(L)'
;MQNDSNKINTDSSKIFCTHCGVTNSATNYGCDRCGEKLIKQSDVDKTSLSKIICEKCQNYDYVNSFYCWSCGCEITSKNPVANNETLLDHQSKTNEKINPKDIQINKPISRRDKINRSGDKKSEVPKEIKGWNWAAFLIPPLWGLFSGVPLAVLMLALYLPIFSDGMRAIALIGCSLFLGIRGNELAWKGKKWKSVEHFKNVQKKWLSWAVVLNIIYIIIILYSGSLSI
;
A
#
# COMPACT_ATOMS: atom_id res chain seq x y z
N MET A 1 -36.27 -17.36 -43.82
CA MET A 1 -36.72 -16.84 -42.51
C MET A 1 -35.70 -17.29 -41.47
N GLN A 2 -34.82 -16.36 -41.06
CA GLN A 2 -33.73 -16.60 -40.12
C GLN A 2 -34.30 -16.80 -38.72
N ASN A 3 -33.76 -17.77 -37.97
CA ASN A 3 -33.89 -17.81 -36.51
C ASN A 3 -32.60 -18.36 -35.91
N ASP A 4 -31.55 -17.55 -35.97
CA ASP A 4 -30.27 -17.77 -35.30
C ASP A 4 -30.31 -17.08 -33.93
N SER A 5 -30.55 -17.83 -32.86
CA SER A 5 -30.50 -17.28 -31.48
C SER A 5 -29.77 -18.17 -30.48
N ASN A 6 -29.00 -19.16 -30.96
CA ASN A 6 -28.15 -20.01 -30.11
C ASN A 6 -26.71 -20.05 -30.64
N LYS A 7 -26.08 -18.88 -30.72
CA LYS A 7 -24.62 -18.79 -30.84
C LYS A 7 -24.08 -18.04 -29.63
N ILE A 8 -23.74 -18.80 -28.59
CA ILE A 8 -22.84 -18.35 -27.53
C ILE A 8 -21.60 -17.81 -28.26
N ASN A 9 -21.44 -16.49 -28.24
CA ASN A 9 -20.45 -15.81 -29.05
C ASN A 9 -19.07 -15.93 -28.38
N THR A 10 -18.46 -17.10 -28.46
CA THR A 10 -17.04 -17.36 -28.13
C THR A 10 -16.12 -16.97 -29.30
N ASP A 11 -16.44 -15.90 -30.01
CA ASP A 11 -15.60 -15.35 -31.08
C ASP A 11 -15.47 -13.83 -30.92
N SER A 12 -14.66 -13.41 -29.96
CA SER A 12 -14.26 -12.01 -29.82
C SER A 12 -12.86 -11.84 -30.41
N SER A 13 -12.75 -11.79 -31.74
CA SER A 13 -11.53 -11.34 -32.45
C SER A 13 -11.07 -9.93 -32.04
N LYS A 14 -11.93 -9.20 -31.30
CA LYS A 14 -11.72 -7.83 -30.85
C LYS A 14 -11.80 -7.76 -29.32
N ILE A 15 -10.88 -7.00 -28.74
CA ILE A 15 -10.79 -6.72 -27.30
C ILE A 15 -10.63 -5.22 -27.08
N PHE A 16 -11.27 -4.68 -26.04
CA PHE A 16 -11.14 -3.28 -25.68
C PHE A 16 -10.05 -3.08 -24.64
N CYS A 17 -9.28 -2.02 -24.80
CA CYS A 17 -8.30 -1.62 -23.80
C CYS A 17 -9.02 -1.05 -22.58
N THR A 18 -8.79 -1.64 -21.41
CA THR A 18 -9.39 -1.20 -20.14
C THR A 18 -8.88 0.17 -19.67
N HIS A 19 -7.78 0.68 -20.25
CA HIS A 19 -7.20 1.99 -19.93
C HIS A 19 -7.74 3.12 -20.83
N CYS A 20 -7.82 2.92 -22.15
CA CYS A 20 -8.15 3.99 -23.10
C CYS A 20 -9.38 3.72 -23.97
N GLY A 21 -10.02 2.54 -23.83
CA GLY A 21 -11.25 2.18 -24.53
C GLY A 21 -11.09 1.83 -26.01
N VAL A 22 -9.86 1.85 -26.56
CA VAL A 22 -9.62 1.50 -27.97
C VAL A 22 -9.77 0.01 -28.21
N THR A 23 -10.37 -0.34 -29.34
CA THR A 23 -10.50 -1.72 -29.83
C THR A 23 -9.19 -2.20 -30.45
N ASN A 24 -8.76 -3.40 -30.08
CA ASN A 24 -7.56 -4.06 -30.58
C ASN A 24 -7.90 -5.50 -30.99
N SER A 25 -7.01 -6.19 -31.71
CA SER A 25 -7.15 -7.62 -31.95
C SER A 25 -6.96 -8.40 -30.65
N ALA A 26 -7.76 -9.46 -30.43
CA ALA A 26 -7.61 -10.33 -29.25
C ALA A 26 -6.28 -11.12 -29.22
N THR A 27 -5.57 -11.18 -30.34
CA THR A 27 -4.23 -11.75 -30.44
C THR A 27 -3.13 -10.80 -29.97
N ASN A 28 -3.40 -9.49 -29.89
CA ASN A 28 -2.40 -8.51 -29.50
C ASN A 28 -2.09 -8.63 -28.00
N TYR A 29 -0.83 -8.40 -27.64
CA TYR A 29 -0.41 -8.37 -26.24
C TYR A 29 -0.71 -7.01 -25.57
N GLY A 30 -0.56 -5.93 -26.32
CA GLY A 30 -0.74 -4.55 -25.83
C GLY A 30 -1.65 -3.74 -26.73
N CYS A 31 -2.15 -2.63 -26.19
CA CYS A 31 -3.00 -1.70 -26.92
C CYS A 31 -2.18 -0.84 -27.88
N ASP A 32 -2.64 -0.74 -29.14
CA ASP A 32 -1.95 -0.02 -30.22
C ASP A 32 -1.86 1.49 -29.97
N ARG A 33 -2.74 2.05 -29.12
CA ARG A 33 -2.77 3.48 -28.79
C ARG A 33 -1.97 3.87 -27.55
N CYS A 34 -2.09 3.09 -26.47
CA CYS A 34 -1.53 3.46 -25.16
C CYS A 34 -0.41 2.54 -24.67
N GLY A 35 -0.16 1.41 -25.35
CA GLY A 35 0.86 0.43 -24.99
C GLY A 35 0.52 -0.46 -23.79
N GLU A 36 -0.60 -0.22 -23.10
CA GLU A 36 -1.02 -1.00 -21.94
C GLU A 36 -1.37 -2.45 -22.32
N LYS A 37 -1.10 -3.41 -21.42
CA LYS A 37 -1.38 -4.82 -21.67
C LYS A 37 -2.89 -5.06 -21.81
N LEU A 38 -3.28 -5.84 -22.82
CA LEU A 38 -4.67 -6.24 -23.03
C LEU A 38 -5.05 -7.37 -22.06
N ILE A 39 -6.07 -7.13 -21.24
CA ILE A 39 -6.51 -8.03 -20.18
C ILE A 39 -7.53 -9.03 -20.72
N LYS A 40 -7.33 -10.32 -20.44
CA LYS A 40 -8.26 -11.40 -20.81
C LYS A 40 -8.93 -11.98 -19.55
N GLN A 41 -10.10 -12.59 -19.70
CA GLN A 41 -10.85 -13.21 -18.59
C GLN A 41 -9.99 -14.15 -17.73
N SER A 42 -9.18 -14.99 -18.39
CA SER A 42 -8.25 -15.92 -17.74
C SER A 42 -7.20 -15.26 -16.84
N ASP A 43 -6.86 -13.99 -17.09
CA ASP A 43 -5.89 -13.25 -16.29
C ASP A 43 -6.55 -12.67 -15.03
N VAL A 44 -7.80 -12.21 -15.17
CA VAL A 44 -8.59 -11.69 -14.06
C VAL A 44 -8.94 -12.81 -13.07
N ASP A 45 -9.17 -14.03 -13.55
CA ASP A 45 -9.52 -15.18 -12.70
C ASP A 45 -8.38 -15.70 -11.82
N LYS A 46 -7.13 -15.51 -12.26
CA LYS A 46 -5.95 -15.89 -11.48
C LYS A 46 -5.70 -14.96 -10.29
N THR A 47 -6.37 -13.82 -10.25
CA THR A 47 -6.06 -12.75 -9.32
C THR A 47 -7.10 -12.70 -8.19
N SER A 48 -6.63 -12.72 -6.94
CA SER A 48 -7.48 -12.63 -5.74
C SER A 48 -7.98 -11.21 -5.41
N LEU A 49 -7.88 -10.28 -6.36
CA LEU A 49 -8.35 -8.90 -6.20
C LEU A 49 -9.87 -8.84 -6.36
N SER A 50 -10.48 -7.81 -5.78
CA SER A 50 -11.87 -7.47 -6.08
C SER A 50 -12.06 -7.23 -7.57
N LYS A 51 -13.20 -7.66 -8.10
CA LYS A 51 -13.55 -7.57 -9.52
C LYS A 51 -14.72 -6.60 -9.69
N ILE A 52 -14.74 -5.83 -10.77
CA ILE A 52 -15.86 -4.94 -11.10
C ILE A 52 -16.67 -5.56 -12.24
N ILE A 53 -18.00 -5.55 -12.11
CA ILE A 53 -18.93 -6.13 -13.07
C ILE A 53 -19.40 -5.03 -14.02
N CYS A 54 -19.34 -5.30 -15.32
CA CYS A 54 -19.90 -4.41 -16.32
C CYS A 54 -21.43 -4.53 -16.35
N GLU A 55 -22.16 -3.43 -16.14
CA GLU A 55 -23.63 -3.43 -16.19
C GLU A 55 -24.18 -3.85 -17.57
N LYS A 56 -23.44 -3.58 -18.66
CA LYS A 56 -23.89 -3.85 -20.03
C LYS A 56 -23.70 -5.30 -20.47
N CYS A 57 -22.55 -5.91 -20.17
CA CYS A 57 -22.22 -7.26 -20.65
C CYS A 57 -22.06 -8.29 -19.54
N GLN A 58 -22.17 -7.89 -18.27
CA GLN A 58 -22.04 -8.73 -17.08
C GLN A 58 -20.68 -9.45 -16.96
N ASN A 59 -19.73 -9.17 -17.85
CA ASN A 59 -18.34 -9.58 -17.69
C ASN A 59 -17.67 -8.78 -16.57
N TYR A 60 -16.64 -9.38 -16.00
CA TYR A 60 -15.89 -8.79 -14.92
C TYR A 60 -14.48 -8.37 -15.34
N ASP A 61 -14.00 -7.34 -14.67
CA ASP A 61 -12.72 -6.66 -14.88
C ASP A 61 -12.02 -6.43 -13.53
N TYR A 62 -10.77 -5.95 -13.57
CA TYR A 62 -10.14 -5.42 -12.36
C TYR A 62 -10.84 -4.14 -11.91
N VAL A 63 -10.91 -3.90 -10.60
CA VAL A 63 -11.54 -2.72 -10.00
C VAL A 63 -11.01 -1.36 -10.48
N ASN A 64 -9.80 -1.31 -11.02
CA ASN A 64 -9.18 -0.09 -11.54
C ASN A 64 -9.33 0.08 -13.07
N SER A 65 -10.15 -0.74 -13.72
CA SER A 65 -10.41 -0.63 -15.16
C SER A 65 -11.34 0.55 -15.43
N PHE A 66 -10.97 1.42 -16.38
CA PHE A 66 -11.81 2.55 -16.82
C PHE A 66 -12.84 2.14 -17.85
N TYR A 67 -12.53 1.10 -18.64
CA TYR A 67 -13.41 0.57 -19.67
C TYR A 67 -13.52 -0.95 -19.54
N CYS A 68 -14.66 -1.51 -19.93
CA CYS A 68 -14.86 -2.95 -19.95
C CYS A 68 -14.08 -3.59 -21.10
N TRP A 69 -13.29 -4.64 -20.82
CA TRP A 69 -12.49 -5.34 -21.83
C TRP A 69 -13.33 -5.97 -22.96
N SER A 70 -14.56 -6.36 -22.64
CA SER A 70 -15.44 -7.09 -23.56
C SER A 70 -16.33 -6.18 -24.38
N CYS A 71 -16.97 -5.18 -23.76
CA CYS A 71 -17.96 -4.34 -24.44
C CYS A 71 -17.54 -2.88 -24.66
N GLY A 72 -16.38 -2.46 -24.13
CA GLY A 72 -15.83 -1.12 -24.28
C GLY A 72 -16.57 0.01 -23.56
N CYS A 73 -17.58 -0.31 -22.73
CA CYS A 73 -18.28 0.72 -21.96
C CYS A 73 -17.44 1.22 -20.79
N GLU A 74 -17.58 2.51 -20.51
CA GLU A 74 -16.92 3.15 -19.37
C GLU A 74 -17.46 2.56 -18.06
N ILE A 75 -16.54 2.22 -17.17
CA ILE A 75 -16.84 1.73 -15.83
C ILE A 75 -17.05 2.95 -14.94
N THR A 76 -18.22 3.00 -14.32
CA THR A 76 -18.59 4.10 -13.43
C THR A 76 -18.58 3.63 -11.98
N SER A 77 -18.63 4.58 -11.04
CA SER A 77 -18.74 4.27 -9.61
C SER A 77 -20.03 3.54 -9.21
N LYS A 78 -20.99 3.40 -10.13
CA LYS A 78 -22.24 2.65 -9.91
C LYS A 78 -22.10 1.16 -10.22
N ASN A 79 -21.08 0.77 -10.98
CA ASN A 79 -20.88 -0.62 -11.39
C ASN A 79 -20.70 -1.55 -10.17
N PRO A 80 -21.35 -2.73 -10.13
CA PRO A 80 -21.23 -3.65 -9.01
C PRO A 80 -19.80 -4.15 -8.82
N VAL A 81 -19.31 -4.20 -7.59
CA VAL A 81 -18.01 -4.79 -7.25
C VAL A 81 -18.24 -6.16 -6.62
N ALA A 82 -17.73 -7.21 -7.26
CA ALA A 82 -17.65 -8.54 -6.69
C ALA A 82 -16.42 -8.62 -5.79
N ASN A 83 -16.63 -8.62 -4.48
CA ASN A 83 -15.67 -9.15 -3.51
C ASN A 83 -15.79 -10.68 -3.45
N ASN A 84 -14.65 -11.32 -3.22
CA ASN A 84 -14.46 -12.75 -3.01
C ASN A 84 -15.23 -13.32 -1.80
N GLU A 85 -15.90 -12.48 -1.00
CA GLU A 85 -16.82 -12.91 0.06
C GLU A 85 -18.22 -13.29 -0.48
N THR A 86 -18.60 -12.84 -1.67
CA THR A 86 -19.95 -13.07 -2.24
C THR A 86 -20.03 -14.29 -3.16
N LEU A 87 -18.91 -14.99 -3.39
CA LEU A 87 -18.86 -16.20 -4.24
C LEU A 87 -19.04 -17.51 -3.47
N LEU A 88 -19.11 -17.48 -2.13
CA LEU A 88 -19.30 -18.66 -1.29
C LEU A 88 -20.72 -18.79 -0.70
N ASP A 89 -21.58 -17.77 -0.84
CA ASP A 89 -22.88 -17.74 -0.12
C ASP A 89 -24.10 -17.99 -1.01
N HIS A 90 -23.92 -18.31 -2.30
CA HIS A 90 -25.02 -18.61 -3.22
C HIS A 90 -25.52 -20.07 -3.19
N GLN A 91 -25.07 -20.88 -2.22
CA GLN A 91 -25.57 -22.24 -2.04
C GLN A 91 -26.13 -22.49 -0.64
N SER A 92 -27.02 -21.64 -0.13
CA SER A 92 -28.15 -22.16 0.69
C SER A 92 -29.18 -21.07 1.08
N LYS A 93 -30.44 -21.37 0.72
CA LYS A 93 -31.64 -21.16 1.55
C LYS A 93 -32.09 -19.71 1.78
N THR A 94 -33.08 -19.23 1.01
CA THR A 94 -34.54 -19.29 1.25
C THR A 94 -35.09 -17.99 1.82
N ASN A 95 -35.96 -17.35 1.04
CA ASN A 95 -37.15 -16.59 1.45
C ASN A 95 -37.07 -15.77 2.75
N GLU A 96 -36.79 -14.47 2.63
CA GLU A 96 -37.43 -13.50 3.52
C GLU A 96 -37.66 -12.16 2.79
N LYS A 97 -38.91 -11.70 2.78
CA LYS A 97 -39.34 -10.43 2.17
C LYS A 97 -38.81 -9.27 3.01
N ILE A 98 -37.98 -8.40 2.43
CA ILE A 98 -37.59 -7.14 3.07
C ILE A 98 -38.49 -6.01 2.53
N ASN A 99 -39.23 -5.39 3.45
CA ASN A 99 -40.17 -4.28 3.25
C ASN A 99 -39.40 -2.94 3.09
N PRO A 100 -39.69 -2.10 2.09
CA PRO A 100 -38.92 -0.89 1.76
C PRO A 100 -39.21 0.31 2.67
N LYS A 101 -38.91 0.24 3.98
CA LYS A 101 -39.11 1.37 4.90
C LYS A 101 -37.96 1.79 5.82
N ASP A 102 -36.83 1.10 5.84
CA ASP A 102 -35.67 1.53 6.64
C ASP A 102 -34.52 2.04 5.75
N ILE A 103 -34.83 3.03 4.91
CA ILE A 103 -33.82 3.93 4.36
C ILE A 103 -33.56 5.01 5.42
N GLN A 104 -32.74 4.68 6.41
CA GLN A 104 -32.01 5.70 7.16
C GLN A 104 -30.65 5.88 6.50
N ILE A 105 -30.38 7.14 6.16
CA ILE A 105 -29.26 7.61 5.37
C ILE A 105 -27.99 7.46 6.20
N ASN A 106 -27.37 6.28 6.13
CA ASN A 106 -26.04 6.05 6.68
C ASN A 106 -25.04 6.60 5.66
N LYS A 107 -24.78 7.91 5.77
CA LYS A 107 -23.66 8.64 5.15
C LYS A 107 -22.50 7.68 4.78
N PRO A 108 -22.14 7.51 3.50
CA PRO A 108 -21.01 6.67 3.16
C PRO A 108 -19.77 7.32 3.79
N ILE A 109 -19.19 6.61 4.77
CA ILE A 109 -17.85 6.86 5.26
C ILE A 109 -16.97 6.72 4.04
N SER A 110 -16.54 7.85 3.49
CA SER A 110 -15.64 7.86 2.35
C SER A 110 -14.39 7.12 2.77
N ARG A 111 -14.21 5.92 2.20
CA ARG A 111 -12.94 5.21 2.20
C ARG A 111 -12.02 6.08 1.35
N ARG A 112 -11.47 7.13 1.98
CA ARG A 112 -10.38 7.94 1.45
C ARG A 112 -9.25 6.97 1.16
N ASP A 113 -9.10 6.57 -0.10
CA ASP A 113 -7.80 6.23 -0.63
C ASP A 113 -6.95 7.51 -0.48
N LYS A 114 -6.31 7.64 0.69
CA LYS A 114 -5.27 8.63 0.88
C LYS A 114 -4.18 8.22 -0.09
N ILE A 115 -4.11 8.92 -1.22
CA ILE A 115 -3.00 8.81 -2.16
C ILE A 115 -1.71 8.85 -1.32
N ASN A 116 -0.97 7.74 -1.28
CA ASN A 116 0.22 7.62 -0.45
C ASN A 116 1.34 8.47 -1.06
N ARG A 117 1.47 9.72 -0.59
CA ARG A 117 2.52 10.67 -1.02
C ARG A 117 3.88 10.43 -0.35
N SER A 118 4.09 9.28 0.28
CA SER A 118 5.38 8.92 0.87
C SER A 118 6.49 8.94 -0.17
N GLY A 119 7.71 9.32 0.23
CA GLY A 119 8.87 9.40 -0.67
C GLY A 119 8.94 10.68 -1.51
N ASP A 120 7.91 11.54 -1.48
CA ASP A 120 8.00 12.87 -2.10
C ASP A 120 8.51 13.89 -1.08
N LYS A 121 9.59 14.61 -1.42
CA LYS A 121 10.20 15.61 -0.52
C LYS A 121 9.23 16.75 -0.14
N LYS A 122 8.25 17.05 -1.01
CA LYS A 122 7.19 18.06 -0.83
C LYS A 122 5.88 17.50 -0.27
N SER A 123 5.81 16.21 0.08
CA SER A 123 4.59 15.61 0.61
C SER A 123 4.20 16.19 1.97
N GLU A 124 2.89 16.39 2.12
CA GLU A 124 2.30 16.67 3.42
C GLU A 124 2.31 15.40 4.26
N VAL A 125 2.98 15.46 5.41
CA VAL A 125 3.08 14.33 6.34
C VAL A 125 1.73 14.16 7.05
N PRO A 126 1.10 12.98 6.98
CA PRO A 126 -0.15 12.72 7.68
C PRO A 126 0.00 13.01 9.17
N LYS A 127 -0.93 13.77 9.76
CA LYS A 127 -0.92 14.10 11.19
C LYS A 127 -0.83 12.86 12.10
N GLU A 128 -1.32 11.73 11.61
CA GLU A 128 -1.31 10.44 12.31
C GLU A 128 0.06 9.81 12.54
N ILE A 129 1.08 10.24 11.80
CA ILE A 129 2.46 9.77 11.98
C ILE A 129 3.36 10.86 12.54
N LYS A 130 2.81 12.05 12.80
CA LYS A 130 3.52 13.10 13.54
C LYS A 130 3.56 12.70 15.00
N GLY A 131 4.76 12.69 15.55
CA GLY A 131 5.02 12.27 16.91
C GLY A 131 6.44 11.76 17.08
N TRP A 132 6.78 11.47 18.33
CA TRP A 132 8.10 10.98 18.70
C TRP A 132 8.40 9.61 18.09
N ASN A 133 9.61 9.46 17.54
CA ASN A 133 10.13 8.19 17.03
C ASN A 133 11.18 7.62 17.99
N TRP A 134 10.74 6.68 18.83
CA TRP A 134 11.60 6.00 19.78
C TRP A 134 12.72 5.18 19.13
N ALA A 135 12.49 4.57 17.97
CA ALA A 135 13.52 3.80 17.29
C ALA A 135 14.63 4.70 16.74
N ALA A 136 14.25 5.85 16.16
CA ALA A 136 15.18 6.86 15.66
C ALA A 136 16.02 7.51 16.77
N PHE A 137 15.50 7.56 17.99
CA PHE A 137 16.22 8.05 19.17
C PHE A 137 17.18 7.00 19.75
N LEU A 138 16.72 5.75 19.91
CA LEU A 138 17.45 4.71 20.61
C LEU A 138 18.55 4.04 19.78
N ILE A 139 18.33 3.90 18.46
CA ILE A 139 19.29 3.25 17.55
C ILE A 139 19.41 4.03 16.22
N PRO A 140 19.78 5.33 16.26
CA PRO A 140 19.67 6.21 15.09
C PRO A 140 20.34 5.67 13.82
N PRO A 141 21.63 5.29 13.82
CA PRO A 141 22.31 4.85 12.59
C PRO A 141 21.67 3.60 11.96
N LEU A 142 21.38 2.60 12.79
CA LEU A 142 20.79 1.33 12.34
C LEU A 142 19.38 1.55 11.80
N TRP A 143 18.55 2.28 12.56
CA TRP A 143 17.19 2.60 12.13
C TRP A 143 17.16 3.45 10.85
N GLY A 144 18.08 4.42 10.74
CA GLY A 144 18.18 5.35 9.63
C GLY A 144 18.46 4.68 8.29
N LEU A 145 19.35 3.69 8.30
CA LEU A 145 19.72 2.92 7.10
C LEU A 145 18.49 2.24 6.48
N PHE A 146 17.66 1.59 7.29
CA PHE A 146 16.50 0.87 6.80
C PHE A 146 15.25 1.77 6.62
N SER A 147 15.17 2.89 7.34
CA SER A 147 14.06 3.84 7.25
C SER A 147 14.24 4.90 6.14
N GLY A 148 15.38 4.92 5.46
CA GLY A 148 15.66 5.84 4.36
C GLY A 148 16.01 7.25 4.84
N VAL A 149 16.66 7.37 6.00
CA VAL A 149 17.06 8.66 6.59
C VAL A 149 18.59 8.79 6.53
N PRO A 150 19.16 9.43 5.48
CA PRO A 150 20.60 9.50 5.31
C PRO A 150 21.31 10.27 6.44
N LEU A 151 20.62 11.24 7.06
CA LEU A 151 21.14 11.97 8.22
C LEU A 151 21.47 11.04 9.39
N ALA A 152 20.65 10.02 9.61
CA ALA A 152 20.86 9.05 10.68
C ALA A 152 22.06 8.13 10.37
N VAL A 153 22.26 7.75 9.10
CA VAL A 153 23.43 6.97 8.67
C VAL A 153 24.72 7.77 8.82
N LEU A 154 24.69 9.08 8.54
CA LEU A 154 25.84 9.98 8.74
C LEU A 154 26.35 9.98 10.19
N MET A 155 25.48 9.69 11.18
CA MET A 155 25.91 9.58 12.57
C MET A 155 26.91 8.44 12.79
N LEU A 156 27.02 7.45 11.90
CA LEU A 156 28.08 6.44 11.97
C LEU A 156 29.47 7.08 11.86
N ALA A 157 29.61 8.16 11.09
CA ALA A 157 30.87 8.89 10.95
C ALA A 157 31.32 9.58 12.27
N LEU A 158 30.39 9.85 13.19
CA LEU A 158 30.74 10.39 14.52
C LEU A 158 31.44 9.36 15.41
N TYR A 159 31.38 8.07 15.08
CA TYR A 159 32.13 7.02 15.77
C TYR A 159 33.60 6.92 15.30
N LEU A 160 33.98 7.65 14.25
CA LEU A 160 35.38 7.75 13.84
C LEU A 160 36.16 8.57 14.88
N PRO A 161 37.43 8.24 15.16
CA PRO A 161 38.28 8.93 16.14
C PRO A 161 38.80 10.30 15.64
N ILE A 162 37.96 11.04 14.92
CA ILE A 162 38.26 12.36 14.34
C ILE A 162 37.78 13.47 15.27
N PHE A 163 36.72 13.22 16.04
CA PHE A 163 36.10 14.18 16.96
C PHE A 163 36.51 13.87 18.40
N SER A 164 36.67 14.91 19.23
CA SER A 164 36.92 14.76 20.66
C SER A 164 35.74 14.07 21.38
N ASP A 165 36.02 13.33 22.45
CA ASP A 165 35.01 12.50 23.13
C ASP A 165 33.80 13.32 23.63
N GLY A 166 34.05 14.51 24.18
CA GLY A 166 32.99 15.42 24.63
C GLY A 166 32.11 15.93 23.48
N MET A 167 32.71 16.36 22.37
CA MET A 167 31.99 16.80 21.17
C MET A 167 31.18 15.66 20.55
N ARG A 168 31.75 14.45 20.50
CA ARG A 168 31.07 13.24 20.01
C ARG A 168 29.82 12.94 20.83
N ALA A 169 29.92 12.95 22.16
CA ALA A 169 28.79 12.68 23.04
C ALA A 169 27.65 13.71 22.84
N ILE A 170 27.99 15.01 22.82
CA ILE A 170 27.01 16.08 22.63
C ILE A 170 26.34 15.97 21.25
N ALA A 171 27.11 15.73 20.20
CA ALA A 171 26.59 15.56 18.84
C ALA A 171 25.65 14.34 18.73
N LEU A 172 26.03 13.20 19.32
CA LEU A 172 25.20 12.00 19.31
C LEU A 172 23.87 12.23 20.05
N ILE A 173 23.91 12.85 21.23
CA ILE A 173 22.70 13.15 22.01
C ILE A 173 21.80 14.13 21.25
N GLY A 174 22.36 15.23 20.74
CA GLY A 174 21.61 16.25 20.00
C GLY A 174 20.96 15.72 18.73
N CYS A 175 21.71 14.97 17.92
CA CYS A 175 21.17 14.34 16.72
C CYS A 175 20.12 13.27 17.04
N SER A 176 20.29 12.50 18.11
CA SER A 176 19.30 11.48 18.54
C SER A 176 17.99 12.14 18.97
N LEU A 177 18.04 13.24 19.72
CA LEU A 177 16.86 14.03 20.09
C LEU A 177 16.16 14.61 18.85
N PHE A 178 16.92 15.19 17.93
CA PHE A 178 16.39 15.72 16.68
C PHE A 178 15.68 14.63 15.85
N LEU A 179 16.30 13.46 15.74
CA LEU A 179 15.71 12.29 15.09
C LEU A 179 14.53 11.70 15.86
N GLY A 180 14.50 11.80 17.18
CA GLY A 180 13.31 11.47 17.97
C GLY A 180 12.12 12.35 17.60
N ILE A 181 12.31 13.66 17.47
CA ILE A 181 11.22 14.61 17.14
C ILE A 181 10.79 14.48 15.68
N ARG A 182 11.75 14.41 14.74
CA ARG A 182 11.49 14.50 13.29
C ARG A 182 11.70 13.21 12.51
N GLY A 183 12.10 12.13 13.17
CA GLY A 183 12.42 10.86 12.52
C GLY A 183 11.27 10.30 11.70
N ASN A 184 10.04 10.36 12.21
CA ASN A 184 8.87 9.90 11.45
C ASN A 184 8.67 10.69 10.15
N GLU A 185 8.84 12.01 10.19
CA GLU A 185 8.71 12.87 9.02
C GLU A 185 9.82 12.62 8.00
N LEU A 186 11.06 12.47 8.47
CA LEU A 186 12.23 12.18 7.65
C LEU A 186 12.11 10.81 6.99
N ALA A 187 11.70 9.78 7.73
CA ALA A 187 11.50 8.43 7.21
C ALA A 187 10.33 8.35 6.22
N TRP A 188 9.27 9.14 6.44
CA TRP A 188 8.15 9.22 5.50
C TRP A 188 8.55 9.86 4.16
N LYS A 189 9.41 10.89 4.20
CA LYS A 189 9.91 11.58 3.01
C LYS A 189 11.08 10.86 2.34
N GLY A 190 11.81 10.04 3.08
CA GLY A 190 13.04 9.39 2.62
C GLY A 190 12.82 8.20 1.68
N LYS A 191 11.68 7.51 1.77
CA LYS A 191 11.35 6.38 0.89
C LYS A 191 9.86 6.23 0.64
N LYS A 192 9.50 5.51 -0.43
CA LYS A 192 8.10 5.18 -0.74
C LYS A 192 7.61 4.04 0.16
N TRP A 193 6.43 4.23 0.75
CA TRP A 193 5.75 3.28 1.63
C TRP A 193 4.42 2.86 1.00
N LYS A 194 4.02 1.59 1.20
CA LYS A 194 2.79 1.04 0.60
C LYS A 194 1.51 1.69 1.14
N SER A 195 1.50 2.01 2.44
CA SER A 195 0.43 2.77 3.11
C SER A 195 0.93 3.38 4.43
N VAL A 196 0.12 4.26 5.03
CA VAL A 196 0.38 4.82 6.38
C VAL A 196 0.43 3.71 7.43
N GLU A 197 -0.45 2.72 7.32
CA GLU A 197 -0.52 1.57 8.23
C GLU A 197 0.72 0.68 8.09
N HIS A 198 1.17 0.45 6.84
CA HIS A 198 2.41 -0.28 6.59
C HIS A 198 3.61 0.42 7.23
N PHE A 199 3.70 1.76 7.12
CA PHE A 199 4.73 2.54 7.81
C PHE A 199 4.66 2.37 9.33
N LYS A 200 3.48 2.56 9.92
CA LYS A 200 3.27 2.40 11.37
C LYS A 200 3.68 1.01 11.87
N ASN A 201 3.32 -0.04 11.14
CA ASN A 201 3.68 -1.42 11.50
C ASN A 201 5.20 -1.64 11.47
N VAL A 202 5.89 -1.08 10.47
CA VAL A 202 7.36 -1.15 10.40
C VAL A 202 8.01 -0.35 11.53
N GLN A 203 7.54 0.87 11.82
CA GLN A 203 8.08 1.68 12.93
C GLN A 203 7.86 1.00 14.30
N LYS A 204 6.72 0.35 14.51
CA LYS A 204 6.47 -0.45 15.74
C LYS A 204 7.45 -1.62 15.89
N LYS A 205 7.73 -2.35 14.81
CA LYS A 205 8.74 -3.42 14.83
C LYS A 205 10.11 -2.86 15.17
N TRP A 206 10.50 -1.74 14.55
CA TRP A 206 11.76 -1.06 14.85
C TRP A 206 11.85 -0.59 16.31
N LEU A 207 10.77 -0.10 16.89
CA LEU A 207 10.71 0.23 18.31
C LEU A 207 10.98 -1.00 19.18
N SER A 208 10.34 -2.13 18.88
CA SER A 208 10.59 -3.39 19.59
C SER A 208 12.07 -3.81 19.51
N TRP A 209 12.66 -3.77 18.31
CA TRP A 209 14.08 -4.08 18.12
C TRP A 209 14.99 -3.10 18.88
N ALA A 210 14.69 -1.81 18.85
CA ALA A 210 15.46 -0.79 19.55
C ALA A 210 15.51 -1.04 21.06
N VAL A 211 14.37 -1.40 21.65
CA VAL A 211 14.27 -1.73 23.08
C VAL A 211 15.07 -2.99 23.39
N VAL A 212 14.88 -4.07 22.63
CA VAL A 212 15.60 -5.34 22.83
C VAL A 212 17.12 -5.14 22.75
N LEU A 213 17.60 -4.43 21.73
CA LEU A 213 19.03 -4.16 21.56
C LEU A 213 19.61 -3.33 22.71
N ASN A 214 18.88 -2.32 23.20
CA ASN A 214 19.32 -1.51 24.33
C ASN A 214 19.37 -2.33 25.63
N ILE A 215 18.40 -3.21 25.88
CA ILE A 215 18.42 -4.11 27.04
C ILE A 215 19.64 -5.03 26.98
N ILE A 216 19.90 -5.66 25.84
CA ILE A 216 21.07 -6.53 25.63
C ILE A 216 22.36 -5.75 25.87
N TYR A 217 22.47 -4.52 25.36
CA TYR A 217 23.63 -3.66 25.56
C TYR A 217 23.89 -3.33 27.03
N ILE A 218 22.85 -2.97 27.79
CA ILE A 218 22.95 -2.73 29.23
C ILE A 218 23.42 -3.99 29.97
N ILE A 219 22.83 -5.15 29.63
CA ILE A 219 23.24 -6.43 30.22
C ILE A 219 24.73 -6.70 29.97
N ILE A 220 25.21 -6.54 28.73
CA ILE A 220 26.63 -6.72 28.38
C ILE A 220 27.52 -5.81 29.22
N ILE A 221 27.17 -4.51 29.34
CA ILE A 221 27.94 -3.55 30.16
C ILE A 221 28.02 -4.00 31.61
N LEU A 222 26.91 -4.42 32.21
CA LEU A 222 26.87 -4.88 33.60
C LEU A 222 27.74 -6.12 33.81
N TYR A 223 27.70 -7.10 32.89
CA TYR A 223 28.55 -8.28 32.96
C TYR A 223 30.03 -7.95 32.75
N SER A 224 30.38 -7.10 31.78
CA SER A 224 31.78 -6.71 31.55
C SER A 224 32.34 -5.85 32.69
N GLY A 225 31.52 -4.98 33.28
CA GLY A 225 31.89 -4.18 34.44
C GLY A 225 32.10 -5.04 35.69
N SER A 226 31.28 -6.08 35.87
CA SER A 226 31.43 -7.05 36.96
C SER A 226 32.66 -7.95 36.82
N LEU A 227 33.18 -8.14 35.60
CA LEU A 227 34.40 -8.92 35.34
C LEU A 227 35.69 -8.10 35.51
N SER A 228 35.58 -6.78 35.64
CA SER A 228 36.71 -5.84 35.73
C SER A 228 37.00 -5.38 37.17
N ILE A 229 36.29 -5.93 38.16
CA ILE A 229 36.46 -5.73 39.61
C ILE A 229 36.99 -7.04 40.20
#